data_AF-A0A7S2M565-F1
#
_entry.id   AF-A0A7S2M565-F1
#
_cell.length_a   1.000
_cell.length_b   1.000
_cell.length_c   1.000
_cell.angle_alpha   90.00
_cell.angle_beta   90.00
_cell.angle_gamma   90.00
#
_symmetry.space_group_name_H-M   'P 1'
#
loop_
_entity.id
_entity.type
_entity.pdbx_description
1 polymer ?
#
loop_
_entity_poly.entity_id
_entity_poly.type
_entity_poly.pdbx_seq_one_letter_code
_entity_poly.pdbx_strand_id
1 'polypeptide(L)'
;SLYFFLVEGGLNVINHVKGNDPVCDCMDFGEVRYGTHKTDKPLVHTITNMNDEAMLCIDAEVIKKPPVTSPFPLVADHHTLIKTRDRCRVYSLLLEPGQSTTVSYNFFYLSVMLKGSQIKVSLGDAISWDKTPAIGDVEWCSPTLNLTITNIGSSIFEQYIAEWR
;
A
#
# COMPACT_ATOMS: atom_id res chain seq x y z
N SER A 1 -9.51 1.40 -9.60
CA SER A 1 -9.30 1.53 -8.16
C SER A 1 -8.32 0.50 -7.65
N LEU A 2 -7.39 0.93 -6.80
CA LEU A 2 -6.61 0.07 -5.91
C LEU A 2 -7.30 0.06 -4.56
N TYR A 3 -7.65 -1.12 -4.08
CA TYR A 3 -8.26 -1.29 -2.77
C TYR A 3 -7.26 -1.96 -1.85
N PHE A 4 -7.01 -1.37 -0.68
CA PHE A 4 -6.21 -1.96 0.39
C PHE A 4 -7.15 -2.27 1.55
N PHE A 5 -7.22 -3.55 1.93
CA PHE A 5 -8.02 -4.01 3.06
C PHE A 5 -7.11 -4.28 4.25
N LEU A 6 -7.23 -3.45 5.28
CA LEU A 6 -6.38 -3.51 6.47
C LEU A 6 -7.18 -3.96 7.69
N VAL A 7 -7.86 -5.10 7.57
CA VAL A 7 -8.60 -5.71 8.69
C VAL A 7 -7.84 -6.90 9.23
N GLU A 8 -7.33 -6.79 10.46
CA GLU A 8 -6.59 -7.88 11.10
C GLU A 8 -7.47 -9.13 11.22
N GLY A 9 -6.94 -10.29 10.83
CA GLY A 9 -7.71 -11.55 10.77
C GLY A 9 -8.51 -11.77 9.48
N GLY A 10 -8.49 -10.80 8.56
CA GLY A 10 -9.26 -10.85 7.32
C GLY A 10 -10.71 -10.43 7.51
N LEU A 11 -11.45 -10.38 6.41
CA LEU A 11 -12.79 -9.82 6.34
C LEU A 11 -13.69 -10.63 5.42
N ASN A 12 -14.81 -11.11 5.93
CA ASN A 12 -15.87 -11.62 5.08
C ASN A 12 -16.72 -10.45 4.61
N VAL A 13 -16.92 -10.34 3.31
CA VAL A 13 -17.72 -9.27 2.71
C VAL A 13 -18.74 -9.81 1.73
N ILE A 14 -19.79 -9.01 1.52
CA ILE A 14 -20.60 -9.11 0.32
C ILE A 14 -20.15 -8.02 -0.64
N ASN A 15 -19.61 -8.44 -1.80
CA ASN A 15 -19.22 -7.57 -2.88
C ASN A 15 -20.36 -7.44 -3.89
N HIS A 16 -20.80 -6.20 -4.15
CA HIS A 16 -21.85 -5.93 -5.12
C HIS A 16 -21.42 -4.81 -6.07
N VAL A 17 -21.15 -5.17 -7.32
CA VAL A 17 -20.92 -4.22 -8.41
C VAL A 17 -22.23 -4.04 -9.15
N LYS A 18 -22.75 -2.81 -9.18
CA LYS A 18 -24.05 -2.49 -9.78
C LYS A 18 -24.17 -3.07 -11.20
N GLY A 19 -25.22 -3.86 -11.42
CA GLY A 19 -25.45 -4.57 -12.69
C GLY A 19 -24.99 -6.03 -12.70
N ASN A 20 -24.46 -6.53 -11.58
CA ASN A 20 -24.15 -7.95 -11.35
C ASN A 20 -24.81 -8.39 -10.03
N ASP A 21 -24.98 -9.70 -9.84
CA ASP A 21 -25.47 -10.22 -8.57
C ASP A 21 -24.42 -10.03 -7.45
N PRO A 22 -24.84 -9.79 -6.19
CA PRO A 22 -23.94 -9.77 -5.04
C PRO A 22 -23.24 -11.12 -4.85
N VAL A 23 -21.97 -11.08 -4.49
CA VAL A 23 -21.14 -12.28 -4.30
C VAL A 23 -20.50 -12.24 -2.90
N CYS A 24 -20.57 -13.36 -2.19
CA CYS A 24 -19.81 -13.55 -0.96
C CYS A 24 -18.32 -13.67 -1.27
N ASP A 25 -17.51 -12.99 -0.49
CA ASP A 25 -16.07 -12.87 -0.72
C ASP A 25 -15.35 -12.79 0.63
N CYS A 26 -14.05 -13.10 0.65
CA CYS A 26 -13.22 -13.00 1.83
C CYS A 26 -11.90 -12.34 1.46
N MET A 27 -11.48 -11.33 2.22
CA MET A 27 -10.25 -10.56 2.03
C MET A 27 -9.28 -10.81 3.17
N ASP A 28 -8.02 -11.13 2.87
CA ASP A 28 -7.00 -11.28 3.92
C ASP A 28 -6.49 -9.92 4.44
N PHE A 29 -5.88 -9.90 5.64
CA PHE A 29 -5.20 -8.71 6.15
C PHE A 29 -4.07 -8.27 5.20
N GLY A 30 -4.08 -7.00 4.81
CA GLY A 30 -3.12 -6.49 3.83
C GLY A 30 -3.44 -6.93 2.39
N GLU A 31 -4.62 -7.50 2.12
CA GLU A 31 -4.92 -7.86 0.75
C GLU A 31 -5.09 -6.60 -0.11
N VAL A 32 -4.40 -6.57 -1.25
CA VAL A 32 -4.55 -5.53 -2.27
C VAL A 32 -5.34 -6.05 -3.45
N ARG A 33 -6.47 -5.40 -3.76
CA ARG A 33 -7.35 -5.75 -4.88
C ARG A 33 -7.45 -4.62 -5.91
N TYR A 34 -7.85 -5.01 -7.11
CA TYR A 34 -7.94 -4.10 -8.25
C TYR A 34 -9.33 -4.16 -8.86
N GLY A 35 -10.04 -3.02 -8.80
CA GLY A 35 -11.22 -2.79 -9.63
C GLY A 35 -10.75 -2.32 -11.00
N THR A 36 -10.93 -3.16 -12.02
CA THR A 36 -10.67 -2.76 -13.41
C THR A 36 -11.86 -1.94 -13.89
N HIS A 37 -11.72 -0.62 -13.97
CA HIS A 37 -12.69 0.25 -14.60
C HIS A 37 -12.63 0.03 -16.12
N LYS A 38 -13.35 -0.99 -16.62
CA LYS A 38 -13.36 -1.36 -18.05
C LYS A 38 -14.19 -0.40 -18.92
N THR A 39 -14.87 0.56 -18.31
CA THR A 39 -15.77 1.49 -18.99
C THR A 39 -15.45 2.93 -18.60
N ASP A 40 -15.67 3.84 -19.53
CA ASP A 40 -15.81 5.29 -19.34
C ASP A 40 -17.04 5.67 -18.50
N LYS A 41 -17.88 4.69 -18.17
CA LYS A 41 -19.08 4.86 -17.33
C LYS A 41 -18.74 4.78 -15.84
N PRO A 42 -19.39 5.63 -15.00
CA PRO A 42 -19.26 5.55 -13.55
C PRO A 42 -19.62 4.16 -13.02
N LEU A 43 -18.78 3.62 -12.14
CA LEU A 43 -19.00 2.34 -11.48
C LEU A 43 -19.52 2.59 -10.05
N VAL A 44 -20.51 1.80 -9.62
CA VAL A 44 -20.98 1.81 -8.23
C VAL A 44 -20.64 0.44 -7.64
N HIS A 45 -19.80 0.43 -6.62
CA HIS A 45 -19.40 -0.75 -5.86
C HIS A 45 -19.83 -0.58 -4.41
N THR A 46 -20.50 -1.60 -3.87
CA THR A 46 -20.84 -1.70 -2.44
C THR A 46 -20.06 -2.86 -1.84
N ILE A 47 -19.40 -2.59 -0.71
CA ILE A 47 -18.73 -3.58 0.12
C ILE A 47 -19.46 -3.57 1.45
N THR A 48 -20.08 -4.70 1.81
CA THR A 48 -20.74 -4.86 3.11
C THR A 48 -19.85 -5.70 4.00
N ASN A 49 -19.37 -5.12 5.10
CA ASN A 49 -18.68 -5.85 6.15
C ASN A 49 -19.68 -6.79 6.86
N MET A 50 -19.37 -8.09 6.89
CA MET A 50 -20.21 -9.12 7.52
C MET A 50 -19.69 -9.55 8.90
N ASN A 51 -18.66 -8.87 9.39
CA ASN A 51 -18.00 -9.11 10.67
C ASN A 51 -18.41 -8.07 11.72
N ASP A 52 -18.15 -8.38 13.00
CA ASP A 52 -18.33 -7.44 14.12
C ASP A 52 -17.15 -6.46 14.25
N GLU A 53 -16.00 -6.78 13.66
CA GLU A 53 -14.81 -5.92 13.66
C GLU A 53 -14.95 -4.71 12.73
N ALA A 54 -14.26 -3.62 13.06
CA ALA A 54 -14.21 -2.43 12.21
C ALA A 54 -13.46 -2.73 10.88
N MET A 55 -14.05 -2.31 9.76
CA MET A 55 -13.41 -2.39 8.45
C MET A 55 -12.64 -1.09 8.15
N LEU A 56 -11.33 -1.20 7.98
CA LEU A 56 -10.51 -0.16 7.35
C LEU A 56 -10.22 -0.53 5.89
N CYS A 57 -10.83 0.22 4.97
CA CYS A 57 -10.65 0.07 3.54
C CYS A 57 -10.13 1.38 2.96
N ILE A 58 -9.01 1.31 2.24
CA ILE A 58 -8.46 2.44 1.51
C ILE A 58 -8.71 2.18 0.02
N ASP A 59 -9.55 3.03 -0.58
CA ASP A 59 -9.70 3.10 -2.03
C ASP A 59 -8.83 4.23 -2.58
N ALA A 60 -7.85 3.86 -3.41
CA ALA A 60 -6.99 4.77 -4.12
C ALA A 60 -7.22 4.66 -5.63
N GLU A 61 -7.63 5.75 -6.26
CA GLU A 61 -7.82 5.81 -7.70
C GLU A 61 -6.65 6.45 -8.43
N VAL A 62 -6.18 5.75 -9.45
CA VAL A 62 -5.15 6.23 -10.37
C VAL A 62 -5.82 6.67 -11.67
N ILE A 63 -5.90 7.99 -11.86
CA ILE A 63 -6.69 8.60 -12.95
C ILE A 63 -5.87 8.72 -14.25
N LYS A 64 -4.55 8.82 -14.16
CA LYS A 64 -3.64 8.98 -15.32
C LYS A 64 -2.43 8.06 -15.22
N LYS A 65 -1.49 8.15 -16.15
CA LYS A 65 -0.15 7.52 -16.06
C LYS A 65 0.83 8.44 -15.31
N PRO A 66 1.81 7.95 -14.54
CA PRO A 66 2.73 8.84 -13.84
C PRO A 66 3.74 9.43 -14.82
N PRO A 67 4.36 10.57 -14.47
CA PRO A 67 5.46 11.12 -15.24
C PRO A 67 6.68 10.19 -15.34
N VAL A 68 6.93 9.39 -14.30
CA VAL A 68 8.08 8.49 -14.20
C VAL A 68 7.62 7.11 -13.72
N THR A 69 8.07 6.07 -14.41
CA THR A 69 7.81 4.66 -14.10
C THR A 69 9.10 3.85 -14.08
N SER A 70 9.11 2.72 -13.37
CA SER A 70 10.21 1.76 -13.48
C SER A 70 9.87 0.62 -14.45
N PRO A 71 10.77 0.32 -15.41
CA PRO A 71 10.56 -0.81 -16.32
C PRO A 71 10.58 -2.15 -15.55
N PHE A 72 11.44 -2.26 -14.53
CA PHE A 72 11.65 -3.48 -13.76
C PHE A 72 11.08 -3.37 -12.34
N PRO A 73 10.63 -4.48 -11.73
CA PRO A 73 10.23 -4.48 -10.33
C PRO A 73 11.37 -4.00 -9.42
N LEU A 74 11.04 -3.34 -8.33
CA LEU A 74 11.99 -2.99 -7.29
C LEU A 74 12.62 -4.26 -6.71
N VAL A 75 13.94 -4.25 -6.60
CA VAL A 75 14.72 -5.24 -5.85
C VAL A 75 15.52 -4.45 -4.82
N ALA A 76 15.15 -4.61 -3.55
CA ALA A 76 15.76 -3.91 -2.43
C ALA A 76 15.65 -4.75 -1.16
N ASP A 77 16.58 -4.57 -0.23
CA ASP A 77 16.56 -5.29 1.04
C ASP A 77 15.29 -4.96 1.82
N HIS A 78 14.75 -5.97 2.51
CA HIS A 78 13.51 -5.90 3.29
C HIS A 78 12.23 -5.64 2.47
N HIS A 79 12.33 -5.64 1.13
CA HIS A 79 11.18 -5.48 0.25
C HIS A 79 10.76 -6.82 -0.37
N THR A 80 9.46 -7.08 -0.40
CA THR A 80 8.86 -8.22 -1.10
C THR A 80 7.83 -7.74 -2.11
N LEU A 81 7.97 -8.13 -3.38
CA LEU A 81 6.93 -7.90 -4.39
C LEU A 81 5.74 -8.83 -4.11
N ILE A 82 4.61 -8.26 -3.68
CA ILE A 82 3.41 -9.04 -3.33
C ILE A 82 2.42 -9.13 -4.49
N LYS A 83 2.40 -8.15 -5.40
CA LYS A 83 1.44 -8.13 -6.51
C LYS A 83 1.95 -7.35 -7.72
N THR A 84 1.71 -7.89 -8.91
CA THR A 84 1.94 -7.18 -10.18
C THR A 84 0.65 -7.16 -11.00
N ARG A 85 0.29 -5.97 -11.51
CA ARG A 85 -0.78 -5.73 -12.48
C ARG A 85 -0.29 -4.75 -13.55
N ASP A 86 -1.14 -4.48 -14.54
CA ASP A 86 -0.81 -3.63 -15.68
C ASP A 86 -0.33 -2.23 -15.26
N ARG A 87 -1.10 -1.54 -14.42
CA ARG A 87 -0.85 -0.15 -14.00
C ARG A 87 -0.24 0.03 -12.61
N CYS A 88 0.09 -1.07 -11.93
CA CYS A 88 0.67 -0.99 -10.58
C CYS A 88 1.45 -2.25 -10.20
N ARG A 89 2.47 -2.05 -9.36
CA ARG A 89 3.11 -3.12 -8.58
C ARG A 89 3.03 -2.74 -7.11
N VAL A 90 2.83 -3.73 -6.25
CA VAL A 90 2.76 -3.51 -4.80
C VAL A 90 3.87 -4.29 -4.14
N TYR A 91 4.62 -3.60 -3.29
CA TYR A 91 5.67 -4.16 -2.47
C TYR A 91 5.31 -4.02 -1.00
N SER A 92 5.67 -5.01 -0.18
CA SER A 92 5.73 -4.86 1.28
C SER A 92 7.14 -4.52 1.70
N LEU A 93 7.30 -3.53 2.57
CA LEU A 93 8.52 -3.26 3.32
C LEU A 93 8.24 -3.61 4.78
N LEU A 94 9.05 -4.53 5.33
CA LEU A 94 8.97 -4.95 6.73
C LEU A 94 10.33 -4.76 7.41
N LEU A 95 10.34 -4.01 8.52
CA LEU A 95 11.52 -3.80 9.35
C LEU A 95 11.22 -4.20 10.79
N GLU A 96 11.96 -5.17 11.31
CA GLU A 96 12.01 -5.46 12.75
C GLU A 96 12.63 -4.29 13.53
N PRO A 97 12.40 -4.19 14.85
CA PRO A 97 13.07 -3.20 15.70
C PRO A 97 14.59 -3.17 15.49
N GLY A 98 15.14 -1.99 15.22
CA GLY A 98 16.57 -1.76 14.97
C GLY A 98 17.03 -2.04 13.52
N GLN A 99 16.19 -2.61 12.66
CA GLN A 99 16.54 -2.82 11.25
C GLN A 99 16.47 -1.53 10.44
N SER A 100 17.26 -1.48 9.38
CA SER A 100 17.29 -0.37 8.43
C SER A 100 17.37 -0.88 7.01
N THR A 101 16.82 -0.13 6.07
CA THR A 101 17.03 -0.33 4.63
C THR A 101 17.35 0.99 3.95
N THR A 102 18.19 0.95 2.93
CA THR A 102 18.45 2.10 2.04
C THR A 102 17.99 1.75 0.65
N VAL A 103 17.12 2.58 0.09
CA VAL A 103 16.41 2.29 -1.16
C VAL A 103 16.23 3.54 -2.01
N SER A 104 16.21 3.36 -3.32
CA SER A 104 15.83 4.40 -4.28
C SER A 104 14.52 4.01 -4.95
N TYR A 105 13.46 4.72 -4.60
CA TYR A 105 12.16 4.57 -5.26
C TYR A 105 12.16 5.46 -6.50
N ASN A 106 12.57 4.91 -7.65
CA ASN A 106 12.68 5.63 -8.92
C ASN A 106 11.33 5.79 -9.65
N PHE A 107 10.24 5.87 -8.90
CA PHE A 107 8.87 5.87 -9.41
C PHE A 107 7.94 6.56 -8.42
N PHE A 108 6.77 6.98 -8.89
CA PHE A 108 5.70 7.47 -8.03
C PHE A 108 5.00 6.29 -7.35
N TYR A 109 4.64 6.44 -6.08
CA TYR A 109 3.94 5.40 -5.34
C TYR A 109 3.00 5.95 -4.28
N LEU A 110 2.01 5.16 -3.90
CA LEU A 110 1.25 5.37 -2.67
C LEU A 110 1.91 4.57 -1.55
N SER A 111 2.32 5.25 -0.49
CA SER A 111 2.68 4.64 0.78
C SER A 111 1.42 4.37 1.59
N VAL A 112 1.26 3.16 2.12
CA VAL A 112 0.15 2.77 2.99
C VAL A 112 0.70 2.07 4.21
N MET A 113 0.40 2.56 5.41
CA MET A 113 0.90 1.99 6.66
C MET A 113 0.03 0.83 7.13
N LEU A 114 0.66 -0.33 7.31
CA LEU A 114 0.01 -1.55 7.82
C LEU A 114 0.23 -1.69 9.32
N LYS A 115 1.46 -1.47 9.77
CA LYS A 115 1.84 -1.49 11.18
C LYS A 115 2.78 -0.33 11.47
N GLY A 116 2.33 0.51 12.39
CA GLY A 116 3.09 1.66 12.86
C GLY A 116 4.22 1.26 13.81
N SER A 117 5.36 1.94 13.67
CA SER A 117 6.44 2.00 14.67
C SER A 117 7.11 3.36 14.55
N GLN A 118 7.87 3.77 15.56
CA GLN A 118 8.71 4.95 15.42
C GLN A 118 9.83 4.65 14.41
N ILE A 119 9.91 5.44 13.35
CA ILE A 119 10.94 5.33 12.33
C ILE A 119 11.76 6.61 12.25
N LYS A 120 13.03 6.46 11.89
CA LYS A 120 13.87 7.54 11.42
C LYS A 120 14.01 7.42 9.91
N VAL A 121 13.77 8.52 9.22
CA VAL A 121 13.94 8.62 7.76
C VAL A 121 15.09 9.57 7.49
N SER A 122 15.98 9.20 6.57
CA SER A 122 17.05 10.08 6.09
C SER A 122 17.21 10.06 4.58
N LEU A 123 17.66 11.20 4.04
CA LEU A 123 17.99 11.41 2.64
C LEU A 123 19.48 11.70 2.54
N GLY A 124 20.26 10.69 2.17
CA GLY A 124 21.72 10.74 2.29
C GLY A 124 22.16 11.06 3.73
N ASP A 125 23.33 11.70 3.85
CA ASP A 125 23.95 11.97 5.17
C ASP A 125 23.50 13.30 5.82
N ALA A 126 22.76 14.14 5.10
CA ALA A 126 22.56 15.54 5.48
C ALA A 126 21.21 15.83 6.13
N ILE A 127 20.16 15.06 5.82
CA ILE A 127 18.79 15.36 6.23
C ILE A 127 18.19 14.10 6.85
N SER A 128 17.71 14.21 8.09
CA SER A 128 16.96 13.14 8.74
C SER A 128 15.87 13.69 9.66
N TRP A 129 14.77 12.96 9.80
CA TRP A 129 13.67 13.28 10.70
C TRP A 129 13.00 11.99 11.18
N ASP A 130 12.32 12.09 12.31
CA ASP A 130 11.57 10.96 12.87
C ASP A 130 10.09 11.05 12.45
N LYS A 131 9.46 9.90 12.25
CA LYS A 131 8.02 9.76 12.02
C LYS A 131 7.48 8.67 12.95
N THR A 132 6.23 8.81 13.39
CA THR A 132 5.49 7.76 14.11
C THR A 132 4.19 7.47 13.35
N PRO A 133 4.27 6.79 12.20
CA PRO A 133 3.10 6.45 11.40
C PRO A 133 2.11 5.57 12.17
N ALA A 134 0.82 5.82 11.97
CA ALA A 134 -0.27 4.98 12.46
C ALA A 134 -0.80 4.06 11.35
N ILE A 135 -1.51 3.00 11.74
CA ILE A 135 -2.20 2.11 10.78
C ILE A 135 -3.18 2.92 9.95
N GLY A 136 -3.14 2.74 8.63
CA GLY A 136 -4.02 3.44 7.70
C GLY A 136 -3.52 4.81 7.26
N ASP A 137 -2.39 5.30 7.78
CA ASP A 137 -1.75 6.50 7.24
C ASP A 137 -1.36 6.26 5.77
N VAL A 138 -1.64 7.27 4.94
CA VAL A 138 -1.39 7.23 3.49
C VAL A 138 -0.64 8.45 3.01
N GLU A 139 0.29 8.27 2.08
CA GLU A 139 1.07 9.36 1.48
C GLU A 139 1.35 9.06 0.01
N TRP A 140 1.00 9.99 -0.89
CA TRP A 140 1.47 9.92 -2.28
C TRP A 140 2.91 10.46 -2.35
N CYS A 141 3.83 9.59 -2.73
CA CYS A 141 5.25 9.87 -2.74
C CYS A 141 5.78 10.06 -4.17
N SER A 142 6.68 11.04 -4.30
CA SER A 142 7.43 11.28 -5.54
C SER A 142 8.72 10.45 -5.57
N PRO A 143 9.32 10.23 -6.76
CA PRO A 143 10.58 9.51 -6.87
C PRO A 143 11.65 10.10 -5.96
N THR A 144 12.30 9.24 -5.18
CA THR A 144 13.24 9.63 -4.14
C THR A 144 14.44 8.69 -4.16
N LEU A 145 15.65 9.27 -4.14
CA LEU A 145 16.91 8.53 -4.19
C LEU A 145 17.53 8.42 -2.80
N ASN A 146 18.18 7.28 -2.53
CA ASN A 146 18.97 7.04 -1.32
C ASN A 146 18.20 7.37 -0.03
N LEU A 147 16.93 6.95 0.03
CA LEU A 147 16.11 7.03 1.20
C LEU A 147 16.52 5.92 2.16
N THR A 148 16.97 6.27 3.35
CA THR A 148 17.18 5.30 4.43
C THR A 148 16.00 5.37 5.39
N ILE A 149 15.43 4.20 5.69
CA ILE A 149 14.37 4.05 6.68
C ILE A 149 14.91 3.11 7.76
N THR A 150 14.92 3.58 9.00
CA THR A 150 15.34 2.82 10.18
C THR A 150 14.17 2.69 11.14
N ASN A 151 13.84 1.47 11.54
CA ASN A 151 12.90 1.26 12.64
C ASN A 151 13.61 1.48 13.98
N ILE A 152 13.35 2.62 14.61
CA ILE A 152 13.92 3.00 15.92
C ILE A 152 12.97 2.70 17.09
N GLY A 153 11.75 2.25 16.80
CA GLY A 153 10.76 1.85 17.78
C GLY A 153 10.95 0.41 18.28
N SER A 154 9.97 -0.05 19.05
CA SER A 154 9.97 -1.37 19.69
C SER A 154 9.03 -2.40 19.05
N SER A 155 8.30 -2.02 18.00
CA SER A 155 7.37 -2.90 17.26
C SER A 155 7.80 -3.05 15.80
N ILE A 156 7.24 -4.03 15.11
CA ILE A 156 7.43 -4.19 13.66
C ILE A 156 6.88 -2.97 12.93
N PHE A 157 7.68 -2.43 12.02
CA PHE A 157 7.25 -1.46 11.03
C PHE A 157 6.90 -2.18 9.74
N GLU A 158 5.68 -2.00 9.23
CA GLU A 158 5.24 -2.60 7.98
C GLU A 158 4.45 -1.59 7.14
N GLN A 159 4.85 -1.43 5.88
CA GLN A 159 4.18 -0.55 4.92
C GLN A 159 4.05 -1.22 3.55
N TYR A 160 3.03 -0.83 2.81
CA TYR A 160 2.94 -1.07 1.38
C TYR A 160 3.41 0.12 0.57
N ILE A 161 4.09 -0.21 -0.52
CA ILE A 161 4.58 0.70 -1.53
C ILE A 161 3.84 0.30 -2.82
N ALA A 162 2.81 1.05 -3.18
CA ALA A 162 2.03 0.81 -4.39
C ALA A 162 2.58 1.67 -5.54
N GLU A 163 3.54 1.12 -6.29
CA GLU A 163 4.13 1.76 -7.48
C GLU A 163 3.06 1.99 -8.54
N TRP A 164 2.86 3.24 -8.92
CA TRP A 164 1.99 3.62 -10.04
C TRP A 164 2.76 3.51 -11.37
N ARG A 165 2.16 2.88 -12.38
CA ARG A 165 2.77 2.62 -13.71
C ARG A 165 1.94 3.14 -14.89
#